data_AF-A0A3S5YLX2-F1
#
_entry.id   AF-A0A3S5YLX2-F1
#
_cell.length_a   1.000
_cell.length_b   1.000
_cell.length_c   1.000
_cell.angle_alpha   90.00
_cell.angle_beta   90.00
_cell.angle_gamma   90.00
#
_symmetry.space_group_name_H-M   'P 1'
#
loop_
_entity.id
_entity.type
_entity.pdbx_description
1 polymer ?
#
loop_
_entity_poly.entity_id
_entity_poly.type
_entity_poly.pdbx_seq_one_letter_code
_entity_poly.pdbx_strand_id
1 'polypeptide(L)'
;MTIDKQALREAAEKAGKDKWQAKKINGDFYVIRSGSYIKQCGITSFQPIAEIDHKPVRDFVAMVNPATTLALLDENLQLQREKDAIEAVALALRDDMRQAREQLEAAERSIAEQSAIVAAAEKLVRCKGRYHSELNYRALAKLFGVITPDLPPLEDENVHYTDAAEVEISALRQRIQDLEAREVTLPPTFWYEHDDLSRDVPVLDKRLVKKAIRAAGIGVKGE
;
A
#
# COMPACT_ATOMS: atom_id res chain seq x y z
N MET A 1 -7.44 -14.42 -44.78
CA MET A 1 -7.07 -13.44 -45.82
C MET A 1 -7.04 -12.08 -45.15
N THR A 2 -5.86 -11.46 -45.00
CA THR A 2 -5.75 -10.13 -44.41
C THR A 2 -5.84 -9.12 -45.54
N ILE A 3 -6.87 -8.28 -45.54
CA ILE A 3 -7.02 -7.23 -46.56
C ILE A 3 -5.98 -6.16 -46.27
N ASP A 4 -5.13 -5.87 -47.24
CA ASP A 4 -4.22 -4.72 -47.18
C ASP A 4 -5.04 -3.43 -47.39
N LYS A 5 -5.34 -2.75 -46.29
CA LYS A 5 -6.13 -1.51 -46.28
C LYS A 5 -5.40 -0.35 -46.96
N GLN A 6 -4.06 -0.35 -46.95
CA GLN A 6 -3.26 0.70 -47.58
C GLN A 6 -3.29 0.55 -49.10
N ALA A 7 -3.06 -0.68 -49.58
CA ALA A 7 -3.20 -0.98 -51.01
C ALA A 7 -4.63 -0.68 -51.51
N LEU A 8 -5.65 -0.99 -50.72
CA LEU A 8 -7.05 -0.67 -51.06
C LEU A 8 -7.29 0.85 -51.11
N ARG A 9 -6.71 1.61 -50.19
CA ARG A 9 -6.80 3.08 -50.18
C ARG A 9 -6.16 3.68 -51.43
N GLU A 10 -4.95 3.26 -51.78
CA GLU A 10 -4.23 3.73 -52.97
C GLU A 10 -4.99 3.39 -54.25
N ALA A 11 -5.57 2.19 -54.33
CA ALA A 11 -6.39 1.79 -55.46
C ALA A 11 -7.64 2.68 -55.60
N ALA A 12 -8.31 2.98 -54.48
CA ALA A 12 -9.48 3.85 -54.46
C ALA A 12 -9.12 5.32 -54.82
N GLU A 13 -8.00 5.85 -54.32
CA GLU A 13 -7.55 7.20 -54.68
C GLU A 13 -7.21 7.31 -56.18
N LYS A 14 -6.55 6.30 -56.76
CA LYS A 14 -6.25 6.24 -58.20
C LYS A 14 -7.50 6.11 -59.07
N ALA A 15 -8.52 5.39 -58.59
CA ALA A 15 -9.79 5.23 -59.29
C ALA A 15 -10.65 6.51 -59.33
N GLY A 16 -10.31 7.51 -58.51
CA GLY A 16 -10.96 8.83 -58.47
C GLY A 16 -12.12 8.91 -57.48
N LYS A 17 -12.23 10.03 -56.76
CA LYS A 17 -13.20 10.26 -55.67
C LYS A 17 -14.63 10.57 -56.16
N ASP A 18 -14.91 10.35 -57.44
CA ASP A 18 -16.21 10.67 -58.03
C ASP A 18 -17.27 9.67 -57.58
N LYS A 19 -18.50 10.15 -57.37
CA LYS A 19 -19.63 9.27 -57.11
C LYS A 19 -20.01 8.52 -58.40
N TRP A 20 -20.40 7.25 -58.27
CA TRP A 20 -20.76 6.42 -59.41
C TRP A 20 -22.27 6.18 -59.36
N GLN A 21 -22.88 6.01 -60.53
CA GLN A 21 -24.32 5.79 -60.67
C GLN A 21 -24.56 4.59 -61.59
N ALA A 22 -25.39 3.66 -61.14
CA ALA A 22 -25.93 2.60 -61.97
C ALA A 22 -27.05 3.15 -62.87
N LYS A 23 -26.98 2.87 -64.18
CA LYS A 23 -28.00 3.32 -65.15
C LYS A 23 -28.27 2.26 -66.22
N LYS A 24 -29.47 2.30 -66.78
CA LYS A 24 -29.82 1.53 -68.00
C LYS A 24 -29.91 2.53 -69.16
N ILE A 25 -29.13 2.33 -70.21
CA ILE A 25 -29.05 3.24 -71.36
C ILE A 25 -29.21 2.39 -72.62
N ASN A 26 -30.21 2.70 -73.45
CA ASN A 26 -30.50 2.03 -74.73
C ASN A 26 -30.69 0.50 -74.71
N GLY A 27 -30.85 -0.12 -73.53
CA GLY A 27 -31.01 -1.57 -73.40
C GLY A 27 -30.00 -2.16 -72.45
N ASP A 28 -28.80 -1.57 -72.40
CA ASP A 28 -27.65 -2.11 -71.69
C ASP A 28 -27.44 -1.42 -70.34
N PHE A 29 -26.63 -2.06 -69.51
CA PHE A 29 -26.47 -1.74 -68.10
C PHE A 29 -25.08 -1.17 -67.83
N TYR A 30 -25.03 0.08 -67.38
CA TYR A 30 -23.77 0.81 -67.17
C TYR A 30 -23.60 1.29 -65.74
N VAL A 31 -22.36 1.33 -65.29
CA VAL A 31 -21.90 2.21 -64.22
C VAL A 31 -21.30 3.45 -64.87
N ILE A 32 -21.82 4.62 -64.53
CA ILE A 32 -21.40 5.91 -65.08
C ILE A 32 -20.94 6.84 -63.96
N ARG A 33 -20.16 7.87 -64.29
CA ARG A 33 -19.90 8.95 -63.33
C ARG A 33 -21.21 9.68 -62.98
N SER A 34 -21.49 9.82 -61.70
CA SER A 34 -22.70 10.47 -61.20
C SER A 34 -22.77 11.91 -61.73
N GLY A 35 -23.91 12.29 -62.30
CA GLY A 35 -24.11 13.62 -62.89
C GLY A 35 -23.61 13.77 -64.34
N SER A 36 -22.93 12.77 -64.91
CA SER A 36 -22.45 12.84 -66.30
C SER A 36 -23.53 12.61 -67.36
N TYR A 37 -24.68 12.05 -66.98
CA TYR A 37 -25.76 11.73 -67.94
C TYR A 37 -26.54 12.96 -68.36
N ILE A 38 -26.50 13.28 -69.64
CA ILE A 38 -27.22 14.38 -70.27
C ILE A 38 -27.99 13.83 -71.47
N LYS A 39 -29.27 14.21 -71.59
CA LYS A 39 -30.10 13.89 -72.76
C LYS A 39 -30.67 15.20 -73.32
N GLN A 40 -30.15 15.65 -74.45
CA GLN A 40 -30.57 16.90 -75.12
C GLN A 40 -30.76 16.64 -76.61
N CYS A 41 -31.87 17.13 -77.17
CA CYS A 41 -32.17 17.07 -78.62
C CYS A 41 -31.98 15.68 -79.27
N GLY A 42 -32.35 14.61 -78.57
CA GLY A 42 -32.20 13.22 -79.06
C GLY A 42 -30.79 12.62 -78.90
N ILE A 43 -29.79 13.43 -78.56
CA ILE A 43 -28.43 13.00 -78.26
C ILE A 43 -28.32 12.69 -76.77
N THR A 44 -27.72 11.54 -76.46
CA THR A 44 -27.44 11.11 -75.09
C THR A 44 -25.93 11.08 -74.90
N SER A 45 -25.42 11.86 -73.94
CA SER A 45 -24.01 11.86 -73.54
C SER A 45 -23.86 11.45 -72.08
N PHE A 46 -22.81 10.70 -71.79
CA PHE A 46 -22.46 10.21 -70.45
C PHE A 46 -21.01 9.78 -70.41
N GLN A 47 -20.44 9.63 -69.21
CA GLN A 47 -19.09 9.10 -69.01
C GLN A 47 -19.18 7.66 -68.48
N PRO A 48 -18.97 6.64 -69.33
CA PRO A 48 -18.99 5.24 -68.90
C PRO A 48 -17.76 4.91 -68.05
N ILE A 49 -17.96 4.10 -67.01
CA ILE A 49 -16.90 3.51 -66.19
C ILE A 49 -16.79 2.02 -66.51
N ALA A 50 -17.92 1.32 -66.51
CA ALA A 50 -18.01 -0.10 -66.85
C ALA A 50 -19.39 -0.43 -67.41
N GLU A 51 -19.45 -1.37 -68.35
CA GLU A 51 -20.66 -2.04 -68.80
C GLU A 51 -20.76 -3.38 -68.05
N ILE A 52 -21.89 -3.60 -67.37
CA ILE A 52 -22.10 -4.76 -66.50
C ILE A 52 -23.53 -5.26 -66.70
N ASP A 53 -23.68 -6.34 -67.45
CA ASP A 53 -24.99 -6.93 -67.79
C ASP A 53 -25.79 -7.39 -66.57
N HIS A 54 -25.10 -7.91 -65.55
CA HIS A 54 -25.74 -8.41 -64.35
C HIS A 54 -26.16 -7.25 -63.43
N LYS A 55 -27.44 -6.88 -63.51
CA LYS A 55 -28.04 -5.75 -62.78
C LYS A 55 -27.64 -5.68 -61.29
N PRO A 56 -27.73 -6.75 -60.47
CA PRO A 56 -27.29 -6.70 -59.07
C PRO A 56 -25.81 -6.35 -58.88
N VAL A 57 -24.93 -6.84 -59.76
CA VAL A 57 -23.48 -6.58 -59.66
C VAL A 57 -23.18 -5.14 -60.04
N ARG A 58 -23.84 -4.62 -61.09
CA ARG A 58 -23.77 -3.21 -61.46
C ARG A 58 -24.18 -2.30 -60.29
N ASP A 59 -25.32 -2.60 -59.66
CA ASP A 59 -25.85 -1.81 -58.55
C ASP A 59 -24.89 -1.81 -57.35
N PHE A 60 -24.32 -2.97 -57.04
CA PHE A 60 -23.30 -3.10 -56.01
C PHE A 60 -22.02 -2.32 -56.33
N VAL A 61 -21.49 -2.42 -57.55
CA VAL A 61 -20.27 -1.70 -57.99
C VAL A 61 -20.48 -0.19 -57.94
N ALA A 62 -21.68 0.30 -58.30
CA ALA A 62 -22.00 1.72 -58.17
C ALA A 62 -22.05 2.19 -56.71
N MET A 63 -22.47 1.33 -55.79
CA MET A 63 -22.53 1.61 -54.34
C MET A 63 -21.13 1.57 -53.70
N VAL A 64 -20.34 0.54 -53.98
CA VAL A 64 -18.96 0.35 -53.50
C VAL A 64 -17.97 1.04 -54.44
N ASN A 65 -18.24 2.30 -54.72
CA ASN A 65 -17.35 3.14 -55.50
C ASN A 65 -16.16 3.61 -54.65
N PRO A 66 -15.12 4.19 -55.27
CA PRO A 66 -13.94 4.60 -54.53
C PRO A 66 -14.21 5.61 -53.42
N ALA A 67 -15.18 6.51 -53.61
CA ALA A 67 -15.58 7.48 -52.58
C ALA A 67 -16.14 6.79 -51.31
N THR A 68 -17.05 5.82 -51.49
CA THR A 68 -17.61 5.02 -50.39
C THR A 68 -16.52 4.17 -49.73
N THR A 69 -15.64 3.54 -50.52
CA THR A 69 -14.54 2.73 -49.97
C THR A 69 -13.59 3.57 -49.10
N LEU A 70 -13.23 4.77 -49.54
CA LEU A 70 -12.40 5.68 -48.74
C LEU A 70 -13.09 6.11 -47.45
N ALA A 71 -14.38 6.46 -47.52
CA ALA A 71 -15.17 6.82 -46.33
C ALA A 71 -15.21 5.67 -45.31
N LEU A 72 -15.47 4.43 -45.76
CA LEU A 72 -15.46 3.25 -44.89
C LEU A 72 -14.08 2.96 -44.30
N LEU A 73 -13.00 3.21 -45.04
CA LEU A 73 -11.64 3.06 -44.52
C LEU A 73 -11.32 4.12 -43.45
N ASP A 74 -11.77 5.36 -43.65
CA ASP A 74 -11.61 6.44 -42.67
C ASP A 74 -12.41 6.15 -41.39
N GLU A 75 -13.67 5.70 -41.52
CA GLU A 75 -14.49 5.24 -40.39
C GLU A 75 -13.83 4.07 -39.65
N ASN A 76 -13.28 3.10 -40.38
CA ASN A 76 -12.60 1.97 -39.76
C ASN A 76 -11.34 2.39 -38.98
N LEU A 77 -10.57 3.33 -39.52
CA LEU A 77 -9.41 3.88 -38.82
C LEU A 77 -9.84 4.65 -37.55
N GLN A 78 -10.93 5.41 -37.63
CA GLN A 78 -11.49 6.11 -36.48
C GLN A 78 -11.94 5.12 -35.39
N LEU A 79 -12.68 4.07 -35.76
CA LEU A 79 -13.10 3.01 -34.84
C LEU A 79 -11.92 2.29 -34.18
N GLN A 80 -10.82 2.07 -34.91
CA GLN A 80 -9.60 1.50 -34.33
C GLN A 80 -9.00 2.42 -33.26
N ARG A 81 -8.90 3.72 -33.53
CA ARG A 81 -8.41 4.70 -32.55
C ARG A 81 -9.30 4.79 -31.31
N GLU A 82 -10.61 4.78 -31.49
CA GLU A 82 -11.57 4.80 -30.38
C GLU A 82 -11.48 3.52 -29.54
N LYS A 83 -11.33 2.36 -30.19
CA LYS A 83 -11.09 1.10 -29.50
C LYS A 83 -9.82 1.17 -28.64
N ASP A 84 -8.71 1.63 -29.21
CA ASP A 84 -7.44 1.73 -28.50
C ASP A 84 -7.53 2.72 -27.32
N ALA A 85 -8.26 3.83 -27.50
CA ALA A 85 -8.52 4.79 -26.43
C ALA A 85 -9.38 4.20 -25.30
N ILE A 86 -10.43 3.45 -25.63
CA ILE A 86 -11.28 2.75 -24.64
C ILE A 86 -10.45 1.70 -23.89
N GLU A 87 -9.59 0.97 -24.58
CA GLU A 87 -8.70 -0.03 -23.97
C GLU A 87 -7.73 0.63 -22.98
N ALA A 88 -7.13 1.77 -23.36
CA ALA A 88 -6.28 2.55 -22.46
C ALA A 88 -7.01 3.03 -21.21
N VAL A 89 -8.25 3.55 -21.36
CA VAL A 89 -9.08 3.98 -20.23
C VAL A 89 -9.46 2.79 -19.33
N ALA A 90 -9.78 1.64 -19.91
CA ALA A 90 -10.11 0.43 -19.15
C ALA A 90 -8.92 -0.09 -18.33
N LEU A 91 -7.70 0.02 -18.85
CA LEU A 91 -6.48 -0.31 -18.12
C LEU A 91 -6.24 0.65 -16.95
N ALA A 92 -6.34 1.96 -17.18
CA ALA A 92 -6.20 2.95 -16.11
C ALA A 92 -7.22 2.73 -14.99
N LEU A 93 -8.49 2.52 -15.34
CA LEU A 93 -9.54 2.24 -14.36
C LEU A 93 -9.26 0.96 -13.56
N ARG A 94 -8.69 -0.07 -14.19
CA ARG A 94 -8.33 -1.31 -13.49
C ARG A 94 -7.24 -1.06 -12.46
N ASP A 95 -6.26 -0.23 -12.77
CA ASP A 95 -5.18 0.12 -11.84
C ASP A 95 -5.69 0.99 -10.69
N ASP A 96 -6.53 1.99 -10.98
CA ASP A 96 -7.19 2.81 -9.95
C ASP A 96 -8.03 1.95 -8.99
N MET A 97 -8.79 0.99 -9.53
CA MET A 97 -9.57 0.06 -8.71
C MET A 97 -8.71 -0.86 -7.85
N ARG A 98 -7.51 -1.24 -8.33
CA ARG A 98 -6.55 -2.01 -7.52
C ARG A 98 -6.02 -1.15 -6.37
N GLN A 99 -5.57 0.07 -6.67
CA GLN A 99 -5.06 0.99 -5.66
C GLN A 99 -6.12 1.32 -4.60
N ALA A 100 -7.37 1.54 -5.01
CA ALA A 100 -8.47 1.79 -4.08
C ALA A 100 -8.72 0.59 -3.13
N ARG A 101 -8.57 -0.65 -3.61
CA ARG A 101 -8.68 -1.85 -2.76
C ARG A 101 -7.53 -1.95 -1.76
N GLU A 102 -6.30 -1.68 -2.18
CA GLU A 102 -5.14 -1.68 -1.28
C GLU A 102 -5.28 -0.61 -0.18
N GLN A 103 -5.78 0.58 -0.54
CA GLN A 103 -6.08 1.64 0.42
C GLN A 103 -7.20 1.24 1.39
N LEU A 104 -8.24 0.56 0.90
CA LEU A 104 -9.32 0.06 1.73
C LEU A 104 -8.80 -0.98 2.74
N GLU A 105 -8.02 -1.96 2.29
CA GLU A 105 -7.41 -2.96 3.18
C GLU A 105 -6.48 -2.31 4.23
N ALA A 106 -5.71 -1.31 3.85
CA ALA A 106 -4.85 -0.56 4.77
C ALA A 106 -5.68 0.22 5.81
N ALA A 107 -6.76 0.86 5.38
CA ALA A 107 -7.68 1.58 6.26
C ALA A 107 -8.39 0.63 7.24
N GLU A 108 -8.86 -0.53 6.76
CA GLU A 108 -9.49 -1.56 7.59
C GLU A 108 -8.52 -2.07 8.68
N ARG A 109 -7.25 -2.31 8.33
CA ARG A 109 -6.22 -2.68 9.30
C ARG A 109 -6.01 -1.59 10.35
N SER A 110 -5.90 -0.33 9.93
CA SER A 110 -5.74 0.80 10.85
C SER A 110 -6.94 0.97 11.79
N ILE A 111 -8.17 0.75 11.30
CA ILE A 111 -9.39 0.83 12.11
C ILE A 111 -9.41 -0.32 13.12
N ALA A 112 -9.01 -1.53 12.73
CA ALA A 112 -8.94 -2.68 13.63
C ALA A 112 -7.93 -2.43 14.77
N GLU A 113 -6.75 -1.89 14.44
CA GLU A 113 -5.74 -1.50 15.43
C GLU A 113 -6.26 -0.43 16.40
N GLN A 114 -6.85 0.65 15.87
CA GLN A 114 -7.45 1.72 16.69
C GLN A 114 -8.57 1.18 17.59
N SER A 115 -9.41 0.28 17.08
CA SER A 115 -10.49 -0.34 17.84
C SER A 115 -9.94 -1.18 19.01
N ALA A 116 -8.85 -1.91 18.80
CA ALA A 116 -8.17 -2.65 19.86
C ALA A 116 -7.57 -1.72 20.95
N ILE A 117 -6.95 -0.61 20.54
CA ILE A 117 -6.41 0.39 21.46
C ILE A 117 -7.53 1.02 22.29
N VAL A 118 -8.64 1.42 21.65
CA VAL A 118 -9.79 2.01 22.35
C VAL A 118 -10.38 1.02 23.36
N ALA A 119 -10.54 -0.25 22.98
CA ALA A 119 -11.03 -1.28 23.89
C ALA A 119 -10.09 -1.50 25.09
N ALA A 120 -8.77 -1.49 24.87
CA ALA A 120 -7.78 -1.58 25.96
C ALA A 120 -7.82 -0.35 26.87
N ALA A 121 -7.88 0.85 26.29
CA ALA A 121 -7.99 2.10 27.04
C ALA A 121 -9.27 2.16 27.88
N GLU A 122 -10.40 1.70 27.33
CA GLU A 122 -11.66 1.63 28.06
C GLU A 122 -11.57 0.71 29.28
N LYS A 123 -10.96 -0.48 29.13
CA LYS A 123 -10.71 -1.39 30.26
C LYS A 123 -9.84 -0.73 31.32
N LEU A 124 -8.75 -0.08 30.93
CA LEU A 124 -7.86 0.62 31.85
C LEU A 124 -8.59 1.73 32.62
N VAL A 125 -9.39 2.55 31.95
CA VAL A 125 -10.17 3.61 32.59
C VAL A 125 -11.19 3.03 33.57
N ARG A 126 -11.89 1.95 33.20
CA ARG A 126 -12.83 1.26 34.11
C ARG A 126 -12.13 0.71 35.35
N CYS A 127 -11.02 0.00 35.19
CA CYS A 127 -10.26 -0.57 36.32
C CYS A 127 -9.70 0.54 37.23
N LYS A 128 -9.11 1.59 36.65
CA LYS A 128 -8.60 2.73 37.42
C LYS A 128 -9.72 3.44 38.19
N GLY A 129 -10.87 3.64 37.55
CA GLY A 129 -12.06 4.23 38.18
C GLY A 129 -12.54 3.40 39.37
N ARG A 130 -12.71 2.09 39.19
CA ARG A 130 -13.07 1.16 40.27
C ARG A 130 -12.07 1.20 41.42
N TYR A 131 -10.78 1.02 41.13
CA TYR A 131 -9.70 1.01 42.12
C TYR A 131 -9.68 2.28 42.99
N HIS A 132 -9.76 3.47 42.37
CA HIS A 132 -9.73 4.73 43.12
C HIS A 132 -11.01 4.94 43.93
N SER A 133 -12.17 4.54 43.39
CA SER A 133 -13.44 4.66 44.11
C SER A 133 -13.48 3.75 45.35
N GLU A 134 -12.99 2.52 45.24
CA GLU A 134 -12.90 1.58 46.37
C GLU A 134 -11.86 2.01 47.39
N LEU A 135 -10.69 2.48 46.96
CA LEU A 135 -9.67 3.04 47.85
C LEU A 135 -10.21 4.24 48.64
N ASN A 136 -10.91 5.14 47.96
CA ASN A 136 -11.56 6.29 48.60
C ASN A 136 -12.63 5.86 49.60
N TYR A 137 -13.47 4.86 49.26
CA TYR A 137 -14.50 4.35 50.17
C TYR A 137 -13.89 3.73 51.44
N ARG A 138 -12.85 2.89 51.29
CA ARG A 138 -12.11 2.30 52.42
C ARG A 138 -11.47 3.37 53.31
N ALA A 139 -10.86 4.40 52.70
CA ALA A 139 -10.26 5.52 53.43
C ALA A 139 -11.30 6.32 54.23
N LEU A 140 -12.45 6.62 53.62
CA LEU A 140 -13.55 7.34 54.28
C LEU A 140 -14.14 6.51 55.42
N ALA A 141 -14.43 5.23 55.20
CA ALA A 141 -14.99 4.37 56.24
C ALA A 141 -14.06 4.24 57.46
N LYS A 142 -12.74 4.16 57.22
CA LYS A 142 -11.73 4.21 58.30
C LYS A 142 -11.74 5.54 59.04
N LEU A 143 -11.83 6.67 58.33
CA LEU A 143 -11.85 8.01 58.91
C LEU A 143 -13.08 8.25 59.79
N PHE A 144 -14.23 7.76 59.37
CA PHE A 144 -15.50 7.91 60.08
C PHE A 144 -15.79 6.77 61.07
N GLY A 145 -14.88 5.79 61.22
CA GLY A 145 -15.05 4.66 62.13
C GLY A 145 -16.23 3.74 61.78
N VAL A 146 -16.69 3.77 60.53
CA VAL A 146 -17.82 2.96 60.05
C VAL A 146 -17.28 1.60 59.63
N ILE A 147 -17.95 0.52 60.05
CA ILE A 147 -17.62 -0.84 59.61
C ILE A 147 -17.88 -0.90 58.11
N THR A 148 -16.82 -1.04 57.31
CA THR A 148 -16.97 -1.37 55.89
C THR A 148 -17.64 -2.73 55.76
N PRO A 149 -18.66 -2.90 54.89
CA PRO A 149 -19.08 -4.22 54.46
C PRO A 149 -17.85 -5.03 54.02
N ASP A 150 -17.92 -6.35 54.12
CA ASP A 150 -16.82 -7.25 53.74
C ASP A 150 -16.65 -7.18 52.21
N LEU A 151 -16.02 -6.10 51.73
CA LEU A 151 -15.65 -5.94 50.34
C LEU A 151 -14.61 -7.02 50.05
N PRO A 152 -14.72 -7.75 48.93
CA PRO A 152 -13.69 -8.68 48.52
C PRO A 152 -12.32 -7.98 48.55
N PRO A 153 -11.23 -8.75 48.75
CA PRO A 153 -9.88 -8.23 48.58
C PRO A 153 -9.80 -7.48 47.25
N LEU A 154 -9.02 -6.38 47.19
CA LEU A 154 -8.75 -5.72 45.92
C LEU A 154 -8.05 -6.76 45.02
N GLU A 155 -8.83 -7.46 44.20
CA GLU A 155 -8.31 -8.31 43.16
C GLU A 155 -7.81 -7.37 42.07
N ASP A 156 -6.50 -7.30 41.90
CA ASP A 156 -5.92 -6.71 40.71
C ASP A 156 -6.36 -7.58 39.51
N GLU A 157 -7.48 -7.23 38.87
CA GLU A 157 -7.98 -7.87 37.63
C GLU A 157 -6.94 -7.85 36.47
N ASN A 158 -5.78 -7.20 36.66
CA ASN A 158 -4.66 -7.13 35.72
C ASN A 158 -3.54 -8.19 35.99
N VAL A 159 -3.74 -9.15 36.91
CA VAL A 159 -2.74 -10.18 37.31
C VAL A 159 -2.59 -11.31 36.26
N HIS A 160 -2.43 -10.95 34.99
CA HIS A 160 -1.88 -11.88 34.00
C HIS A 160 -0.54 -11.42 33.42
N TYR A 161 -0.13 -10.17 33.69
CA TYR A 161 1.21 -9.66 33.37
C TYR A 161 2.04 -9.30 34.60
N THR A 162 1.44 -9.23 35.79
CA THR A 162 2.17 -8.93 37.03
C THR A 162 3.01 -10.11 37.50
N ASP A 163 2.52 -11.34 37.40
CA ASP A 163 3.24 -12.52 37.92
C ASP A 163 4.65 -12.67 37.33
N ALA A 164 4.80 -12.50 36.01
CA ALA A 164 6.10 -12.60 35.36
C ALA A 164 7.03 -11.43 35.75
N ALA A 165 6.50 -10.21 35.76
CA ALA A 165 7.26 -9.01 36.11
C ALA A 165 7.64 -8.97 37.60
N GLU A 166 6.77 -9.44 38.49
CA GLU A 166 7.01 -9.51 39.93
C GLU A 166 8.04 -10.58 40.28
N VAL A 167 8.02 -11.72 39.60
CA VAL A 167 9.07 -12.75 39.70
C VAL A 167 10.41 -12.19 39.22
N GLU A 168 10.43 -11.42 38.14
CA GLU A 168 11.66 -10.82 37.63
C GLU A 168 12.20 -9.72 38.56
N ILE A 169 11.32 -8.85 39.08
CA ILE A 169 11.69 -7.80 40.05
C ILE A 169 12.21 -8.42 41.35
N SER A 170 11.59 -9.48 41.86
CA SER A 170 12.04 -10.15 43.09
C SER A 170 13.39 -10.84 42.88
N ALA A 171 13.59 -11.51 41.74
CA ALA A 171 14.88 -12.10 41.37
C ALA A 171 15.98 -11.04 41.25
N LEU A 172 15.69 -9.89 40.64
CA LEU A 172 16.64 -8.78 40.52
C LEU A 172 16.97 -8.16 41.88
N ARG A 173 15.98 -7.98 42.76
CA ARG A 173 16.22 -7.49 44.14
C ARG A 173 17.11 -8.44 44.93
N GLN A 174 16.86 -9.75 44.84
CA GLN A 174 17.70 -10.76 45.47
C GLN A 174 19.14 -10.69 44.92
N ARG A 175 19.30 -10.55 43.60
CA ARG A 175 20.62 -10.44 42.98
C ARG A 175 21.37 -9.18 43.42
N ILE A 176 20.68 -8.05 43.54
CA ILE A 176 21.29 -6.81 44.06
C ILE A 176 21.76 -7.02 45.50
N GLN A 177 20.91 -7.60 46.36
CA GLN A 177 21.27 -7.88 47.74
C GLN A 177 22.48 -8.83 47.84
N ASP A 178 22.51 -9.88 47.02
CA ASP A 178 23.65 -10.81 46.95
C ASP A 178 24.94 -10.11 46.46
N LEU A 179 24.82 -9.12 45.57
CA LEU A 179 25.95 -8.33 45.08
C LEU A 179 26.44 -7.31 46.11
N GLU A 180 25.52 -6.66 46.83
CA GLU A 180 25.82 -5.70 47.90
C GLU A 180 26.44 -6.40 49.13
N ALA A 181 26.06 -7.65 49.40
CA ALA A 181 26.64 -8.46 50.48
C ALA A 181 28.01 -9.08 50.13
N ARG A 182 28.50 -8.95 48.89
CA ARG A 182 29.82 -9.48 48.52
C ARG A 182 30.93 -8.63 49.11
N GLU A 183 31.82 -9.31 49.83
CA GLU A 183 33.03 -8.71 50.37
C GLU A 183 34.27 -9.18 49.61
N VAL A 184 35.22 -8.27 49.42
CA VAL A 184 36.53 -8.58 48.83
C VAL A 184 37.50 -8.98 49.92
N THR A 185 38.25 -10.07 49.70
CA THR A 185 39.35 -10.47 50.58
C THR A 185 40.65 -9.88 50.06
N LEU A 186 41.32 -9.08 50.90
CA LEU A 186 42.59 -8.46 50.52
C LEU A 186 43.79 -9.37 50.85
N PRO A 187 44.78 -9.48 49.96
CA PRO A 187 46.01 -10.21 50.25
C PRO A 187 46.80 -9.52 51.38
N PRO A 188 47.69 -10.26 52.06
CA PRO A 188 48.57 -9.70 53.07
C PRO A 188 49.50 -8.64 52.46
N THR A 189 49.75 -7.57 53.20
CA THR A 189 50.69 -6.53 52.81
C THR A 189 52.08 -7.13 52.77
N PHE A 190 52.76 -7.02 51.63
CA PHE A 190 54.16 -7.38 51.49
C PHE A 190 55.00 -6.11 51.28
N TRP A 191 56.24 -6.19 51.73
CA TRP A 191 57.22 -5.10 51.67
C TRP A 191 58.18 -5.39 50.52
N TYR A 192 58.63 -4.35 49.83
CA TYR A 192 59.63 -4.45 48.78
C TYR A 192 60.76 -3.50 49.13
N GLU A 193 61.95 -4.03 49.34
CA GLU A 193 63.16 -3.22 49.48
C GLU A 193 63.59 -2.78 48.07
N HIS A 194 63.53 -1.48 47.80
CA HIS A 194 64.25 -0.89 46.68
C HIS A 194 65.56 -0.32 47.23
N ASP A 195 66.70 -0.73 46.66
CA ASP A 195 68.06 -0.31 47.06
C ASP A 195 68.27 1.22 47.06
N ASP A 196 67.33 1.99 46.49
CA ASP A 196 67.47 3.42 46.22
C ASP A 196 66.56 4.31 47.09
N LEU A 197 65.78 3.76 48.02
CA LEU A 197 64.89 4.53 48.91
C LEU A 197 65.14 4.20 50.38
N SER A 198 65.53 5.21 51.17
CA SER A 198 65.93 5.08 52.58
C SER A 198 64.78 4.79 53.59
N ARG A 199 63.65 4.25 53.13
CA ARG A 199 62.49 3.87 53.98
C ARG A 199 61.75 2.69 53.37
N ASP A 200 61.38 1.73 54.22
CA ASP A 200 60.40 0.68 53.91
C ASP A 200 59.06 1.33 53.59
N VAL A 201 58.72 1.48 52.31
CA VAL A 201 57.40 1.93 51.88
C VAL A 201 56.59 0.69 51.48
N PRO A 202 55.42 0.44 52.08
CA PRO A 202 54.59 -0.69 51.66
C PRO A 202 54.11 -0.41 50.22
N VAL A 203 54.24 -1.40 49.33
CA VAL A 203 53.88 -1.27 47.89
C VAL A 203 52.44 -0.78 47.71
N LEU A 204 51.56 -1.15 48.64
CA LEU A 204 50.20 -0.62 48.77
C LEU A 204 49.88 -0.44 50.27
N ASP A 205 49.63 0.79 50.71
CA ASP A 205 49.16 1.02 52.08
C ASP A 205 47.76 0.40 52.25
N LYS A 206 47.69 -0.66 53.08
CA LYS A 206 46.46 -1.43 53.36
C LYS A 206 45.30 -0.53 53.78
N ARG A 207 45.57 0.57 54.50
CA ARG A 207 44.53 1.51 54.95
C ARG A 207 43.98 2.32 53.79
N LEU A 208 44.84 2.78 52.88
CA LEU A 208 44.43 3.53 51.69
C LEU A 208 43.65 2.65 50.71
N VAL A 209 44.07 1.40 50.52
CA VAL A 209 43.36 0.43 49.68
C VAL A 209 41.96 0.12 50.23
N LYS A 210 41.85 -0.17 51.53
CA LYS A 210 40.53 -0.37 52.17
C LYS A 210 39.64 0.87 52.03
N LYS A 211 40.20 2.07 52.21
CA LYS A 211 39.46 3.34 52.08
C LYS A 211 38.94 3.55 50.66
N ALA A 212 39.75 3.27 49.64
CA ALA A 212 39.35 3.37 48.23
C ALA A 212 38.24 2.37 47.87
N ILE A 213 38.33 1.13 48.36
CA ILE A 213 37.32 0.09 48.13
C ILE A 213 35.97 0.45 48.77
N ARG A 214 35.98 1.00 49.98
CA ARG A 214 34.77 1.52 50.63
C ARG A 214 34.17 2.73 49.91
N ALA A 215 35.02 3.62 49.40
CA ALA A 215 34.56 4.76 48.60
C ALA A 215 33.85 4.32 47.30
N ALA A 216 34.15 3.12 46.81
CA ALA A 216 33.46 2.47 45.69
C ALA A 216 32.23 1.63 46.11
N GLY A 217 31.87 1.60 47.41
CA GLY A 217 30.69 0.91 47.91
C GLY A 217 30.84 -0.61 48.11
N ILE A 218 32.07 -1.13 48.21
CA ILE A 218 32.35 -2.57 48.31
C ILE A 218 32.80 -2.93 49.73
N GLY A 219 32.27 -4.04 50.30
CA GLY A 219 32.68 -4.57 51.60
C GLY A 219 34.05 -5.27 51.58
N VAL A 220 34.76 -5.35 52.71
CA VAL A 220 36.08 -6.01 52.83
C VAL A 220 36.07 -7.03 53.95
N LYS A 221 36.40 -8.28 53.63
CA LYS A 221 36.28 -9.44 54.54
C LYS A 221 37.30 -9.42 55.68
N GLY A 222 36.88 -9.78 56.89
CA GLY A 222 37.76 -9.96 58.06
C GLY A 222 38.00 -8.69 58.88
N GLU A 223 37.00 -7.82 58.97
CA GLU A 223 36.86 -6.80 60.02
C GLU A 223 35.93 -7.29 61.14
#